data_AF-A0A814KDL2-F1
#
_entry.id   AF-A0A814KDL2-F1
#
_cell.length_a   1.000
_cell.length_b   1.000
_cell.length_c   1.000
_cell.angle_alpha   90.00
_cell.angle_beta   90.00
_cell.angle_gamma   90.00
#
_symmetry.space_group_name_H-M   'P 1'
#
loop_
_entity.id
_entity.type
_entity.pdbx_description
1 polymer ?
#
loop_
_entity_poly.entity_id
_entity_poly.type
_entity_poly.pdbx_seq_one_letter_code
_entity_poly.pdbx_strand_id
1 'polypeptide(L)'
;MSSLLLPLVLGVFTAIITIQRQSAAREQRNQDRNASDKQRLEDQMVAKQLRELEGTLSDNRYKDDAFDAYIKEIDTMMQNNHGMLTSNLVTATITRAKTLTIFRRLDASRNIQIIQFLYEAGQLGEKNNQSALDISTAELREVDFRYLAINKKKLNDLSLA
;
A
#
# COMPACT_ATOMS: atom_id res chain seq x y z
N MET A 1 -2.60 -62.09 63.98
CA MET A 1 -1.49 -61.71 63.07
C MET A 1 -2.04 -61.00 61.82
N SER A 2 -2.86 -59.95 61.98
CA SER A 2 -3.58 -59.33 60.83
C SER A 2 -3.57 -57.79 60.83
N SER A 3 -2.82 -57.13 61.72
CA SER A 3 -2.83 -55.66 61.86
C SER A 3 -1.82 -54.91 60.96
N LEU A 4 -0.92 -55.61 60.26
CA LEU A 4 0.12 -55.02 59.41
C LEU A 4 -0.24 -54.91 57.92
N LEU A 5 -1.32 -55.57 57.47
CA LEU A 5 -1.75 -55.55 56.06
C LEU A 5 -2.47 -54.26 55.67
N LEU A 6 -3.24 -53.66 56.59
CA LEU A 6 -4.02 -52.45 56.31
C LEU A 6 -3.18 -51.21 55.90
N PRO A 7 -2.12 -50.83 56.64
CA PRO A 7 -1.32 -49.64 56.28
C PRO A 7 -0.50 -49.85 55.00
N LEU A 8 -0.08 -51.08 54.70
CA LEU A 8 0.70 -51.40 53.51
C LEU A 8 -0.15 -51.29 52.23
N VAL A 9 -1.39 -51.80 52.27
CA VAL A 9 -2.33 -51.70 51.15
C VAL A 9 -2.70 -50.24 50.87
N LEU A 10 -2.87 -49.41 51.91
CA LEU A 10 -3.14 -47.98 51.76
C LEU A 10 -1.98 -47.21 51.10
N GLY A 11 -0.73 -47.55 51.46
CA GLY A 11 0.47 -46.93 50.90
C GLY A 11 0.67 -47.24 49.41
N VAL A 12 0.41 -48.49 49.01
CA VAL A 12 0.49 -48.90 47.59
C VAL A 12 -0.62 -48.21 46.77
N PHE A 13 -1.83 -48.11 47.32
CA PHE A 13 -2.96 -47.47 46.63
C PHE A 13 -2.72 -45.97 46.41
N THR A 14 -2.19 -45.26 47.41
CA THR A 14 -1.83 -43.84 47.29
C THR A 14 -0.67 -43.60 46.31
N ALA A 15 0.33 -44.49 46.28
CA ALA A 15 1.44 -44.42 45.32
C ALA A 15 0.95 -44.55 43.86
N ILE A 16 0.05 -45.51 43.58
CA ILE A 16 -0.52 -45.72 42.24
C ILE A 16 -1.33 -44.50 41.78
N ILE A 17 -2.20 -43.96 42.65
CA ILE A 17 -3.01 -42.78 42.32
C ILE A 17 -2.13 -41.55 42.03
N THR A 18 -1.05 -41.38 42.78
CA THR A 18 -0.14 -40.23 42.60
C THR A 18 0.59 -40.30 41.26
N ILE A 19 1.07 -41.50 40.88
CA ILE A 19 1.74 -41.73 39.59
C ILE A 19 0.77 -41.52 38.41
N GLN A 20 -0.49 -41.97 38.55
CA GLN A 20 -1.51 -41.79 37.52
C GLN A 20 -1.96 -40.33 37.36
N ARG A 21 -2.05 -39.57 38.46
CA ARG A 21 -2.33 -38.12 38.41
C ARG A 21 -1.21 -37.35 37.73
N GLN A 22 0.05 -37.75 37.94
CA GLN A 22 1.21 -37.06 37.35
C GLN A 22 1.31 -37.25 35.83
N SER A 23 0.90 -38.41 35.30
CA SER A 23 0.84 -38.64 33.85
C SER A 23 -0.26 -37.83 33.19
N ALA A 24 -1.48 -37.84 33.76
CA ALA A 24 -2.59 -37.00 33.27
C ALA A 24 -2.26 -35.50 33.28
N ALA A 25 -1.62 -35.01 34.35
CA ALA A 25 -1.20 -33.61 34.44
C ALA A 25 -0.12 -33.22 33.41
N ARG A 26 0.75 -34.15 33.01
CA ARG A 26 1.75 -33.91 31.95
C ARG A 26 1.11 -33.83 30.57
N GLU A 27 0.15 -34.71 30.31
CA GLU A 27 -0.57 -34.73 29.05
C GLU A 27 -1.40 -33.46 28.86
N GLN A 28 -2.11 -33.03 29.91
CA GLN A 28 -2.84 -31.75 29.91
C GLN A 28 -1.90 -30.56 29.66
N ARG A 29 -0.74 -30.49 30.34
CA ARG A 29 0.24 -29.42 30.09
C ARG A 29 0.77 -29.41 28.66
N ASN A 30 0.92 -30.57 28.03
CA ASN A 30 1.35 -30.66 26.63
C ASN A 30 0.23 -30.20 25.68
N GLN A 31 -1.03 -30.57 25.97
CA GLN A 31 -2.18 -30.08 25.21
C GLN A 31 -2.32 -28.56 25.33
N ASP A 32 -2.20 -28.01 26.55
CA ASP A 32 -2.27 -26.56 26.80
C ASP A 32 -1.14 -25.82 26.09
N ARG A 33 0.09 -26.36 26.12
CA ARG A 33 1.23 -25.80 25.37
C ARG A 33 0.98 -25.82 23.86
N ASN A 34 0.56 -26.96 23.32
CA ASN A 34 0.29 -27.08 21.89
C ASN A 34 -0.84 -26.15 21.45
N ALA A 35 -1.89 -25.99 22.26
CA ALA A 35 -2.97 -25.05 22.01
C ALA A 35 -2.49 -23.60 22.06
N SER A 36 -1.69 -23.24 23.07
CA SER A 36 -1.09 -21.91 23.19
C SER A 36 -0.14 -21.59 22.03
N ASP A 37 0.66 -22.56 21.59
CA ASP A 37 1.63 -22.35 20.50
C ASP A 37 0.89 -22.24 19.17
N LYS A 38 -0.15 -23.05 18.95
CA LYS A 38 -1.04 -22.91 17.79
C LYS A 38 -1.69 -21.53 17.76
N GLN A 39 -2.25 -21.08 18.88
CA GLN A 39 -2.89 -19.77 18.98
C GLN A 39 -1.87 -18.64 18.72
N ARG A 40 -0.66 -18.73 19.27
CA ARG A 40 0.40 -17.75 18.99
C ARG A 40 0.78 -17.66 17.52
N LEU A 41 0.85 -18.80 16.83
CA LEU A 41 1.14 -18.83 15.40
C LEU A 41 0.02 -18.18 14.59
N GLU A 42 -1.23 -18.48 14.93
CA GLU A 42 -2.41 -17.86 14.32
C GLU A 42 -2.41 -16.33 14.54
N ASP A 43 -2.20 -15.88 15.77
CA ASP A 43 -2.13 -14.46 16.12
C ASP A 43 -1.00 -13.74 15.37
N GLN A 44 0.18 -14.38 15.24
CA GLN A 44 1.30 -13.82 14.47
C GLN A 44 0.99 -13.70 12.98
N MET A 45 0.33 -14.70 12.39
CA MET A 45 -0.07 -14.66 10.98
C MET A 45 -1.09 -13.56 10.74
N VAL A 46 -2.12 -13.46 11.59
CA VAL A 46 -3.14 -12.40 11.50
C VAL A 46 -2.51 -11.03 11.68
N ALA A 47 -1.63 -10.85 12.67
CA ALA A 47 -0.95 -9.58 12.89
C ALA A 47 -0.06 -9.17 11.70
N LYS A 48 0.60 -10.14 11.04
CA LYS A 48 1.40 -9.87 9.85
C LYS A 48 0.53 -9.44 8.67
N GLN A 49 -0.56 -10.15 8.40
CA GLN A 49 -1.51 -9.82 7.35
C GLN A 49 -2.14 -8.43 7.56
N LEU A 50 -2.52 -8.12 8.80
CA LEU A 50 -3.07 -6.81 9.15
C LEU A 50 -2.05 -5.69 8.90
N ARG A 51 -0.78 -5.87 9.27
CA ARG A 51 0.26 -4.87 9.00
C ARG A 51 0.51 -4.67 7.51
N GLU A 52 0.52 -5.73 6.72
CA GLU A 52 0.68 -5.64 5.26
C GLU A 52 -0.52 -4.92 4.63
N LEU A 53 -1.74 -5.25 5.05
CA LEU A 53 -2.94 -4.58 4.59
C LEU A 53 -2.95 -3.09 4.99
N GLU A 54 -2.64 -2.78 6.25
CA GLU A 54 -2.56 -1.40 6.73
C GLU A 54 -1.48 -0.61 5.99
N GLY A 55 -0.32 -1.22 5.73
CA GLY A 55 0.75 -0.62 4.93
C GLY A 55 0.30 -0.29 3.51
N THR A 56 -0.37 -1.22 2.83
CA THR A 56 -0.87 -0.99 1.45
C THR A 56 -2.00 0.04 1.40
N LEU A 57 -2.91 0.05 2.38
CA LEU A 57 -3.96 1.06 2.49
C LEU A 57 -3.38 2.45 2.77
N SER A 58 -2.37 2.53 3.63
CA SER A 58 -1.69 3.79 3.95
C SER A 58 -0.95 4.35 2.73
N ASP A 59 -0.21 3.51 2.00
CA ASP A 59 0.46 3.91 0.75
C ASP A 59 -0.54 4.38 -0.32
N ASN A 60 -1.66 3.67 -0.48
CA ASN A 60 -2.71 4.07 -1.42
C ASN A 60 -3.35 5.40 -1.04
N ARG A 61 -3.68 5.62 0.24
CA ARG A 61 -4.22 6.89 0.73
C ARG A 61 -3.24 8.04 0.51
N TYR A 62 -1.96 7.82 0.80
CA TYR A 62 -0.93 8.82 0.55
C TYR A 62 -0.87 9.23 -0.93
N LYS A 63 -0.98 8.26 -1.85
CA LYS A 63 -1.01 8.53 -3.29
C LYS A 63 -2.29 9.25 -3.73
N ASP A 64 -3.45 8.90 -3.17
CA ASP A 64 -4.70 9.62 -3.42
C ASP A 64 -4.61 11.08 -2.94
N ASP A 65 -4.17 11.30 -1.70
CA ASP A 65 -4.00 12.64 -1.14
C ASP A 65 -3.02 13.47 -1.98
N ALA A 66 -1.91 12.86 -2.44
CA ALA A 66 -0.93 13.52 -3.29
C ALA A 66 -1.50 13.87 -4.68
N PHE A 67 -2.30 12.98 -5.27
CA PHE A 67 -2.98 13.22 -6.54
C PHE A 67 -3.98 14.37 -6.41
N ASP A 68 -4.86 14.34 -5.40
CA ASP A 68 -5.87 15.39 -5.18
C ASP A 68 -5.22 16.75 -4.91
N ALA A 69 -4.17 16.78 -4.08
CA ALA A 69 -3.41 17.99 -3.80
C ALA A 69 -2.78 18.58 -5.07
N TYR A 70 -2.22 17.71 -5.93
CA TYR A 70 -1.65 18.14 -7.20
C TYR A 70 -2.71 18.70 -8.15
N ILE A 71 -3.84 18.01 -8.34
CA ILE A 71 -4.93 18.50 -9.20
C ILE A 71 -5.43 19.86 -8.72
N LYS A 72 -5.66 20.03 -7.41
CA LYS A 72 -6.07 21.31 -6.82
C LYS A 72 -5.03 22.41 -7.02
N GLU A 73 -3.75 22.10 -6.87
CA GLU A 73 -2.67 23.05 -7.09
C GLU A 73 -2.62 23.50 -8.56
N ILE A 74 -2.68 22.56 -9.50
CA ILE A 74 -2.67 22.88 -10.94
C ILE A 74 -3.90 23.67 -11.36
N ASP A 75 -5.10 23.32 -10.86
CA ASP A 75 -6.32 24.09 -11.08
C ASP A 75 -6.15 25.54 -10.59
N THR A 76 -5.66 25.73 -9.37
CA THR A 76 -5.39 27.07 -8.82
C THR A 76 -4.37 27.84 -9.66
N MET A 77 -3.29 27.18 -10.10
CA MET A 77 -2.28 27.78 -10.98
C MET A 77 -2.89 28.18 -12.33
N MET A 78 -3.74 27.34 -12.92
CA MET A 78 -4.44 27.65 -14.15
C MET A 78 -5.37 28.86 -13.97
N GLN A 79 -6.19 28.89 -12.92
CA GLN A 79 -7.08 30.02 -12.63
C GLN A 79 -6.31 31.35 -12.52
N ASN A 80 -5.16 31.33 -11.83
CA ASN A 80 -4.31 32.51 -11.66
C ASN A 80 -3.54 32.92 -12.93
N ASN A 81 -3.41 32.03 -13.91
CA ASN A 81 -2.64 32.24 -15.14
C ASN A 81 -3.51 32.18 -16.41
N HIS A 82 -4.78 32.61 -16.32
CA HIS A 82 -5.73 32.64 -17.45
C HIS A 82 -5.88 31.29 -18.17
N GLY A 83 -5.83 30.20 -17.42
CA GLY A 83 -5.95 28.83 -17.93
C GLY A 83 -4.65 28.23 -18.49
N MET A 84 -3.49 28.89 -18.31
CA MET A 84 -2.24 28.47 -18.94
C MET A 84 -1.10 28.27 -17.94
N LEU A 85 -0.55 27.06 -17.88
CA LEU A 85 0.59 26.71 -17.03
C LEU A 85 1.94 27.17 -17.59
N THR A 86 1.95 27.56 -18.86
CA THR A 86 3.13 28.04 -19.59
C THR A 86 3.07 29.54 -19.88
N SER A 87 2.26 30.29 -19.11
CA SER A 87 2.02 31.72 -19.30
C SER A 87 3.30 32.56 -19.24
N ASN A 88 4.29 32.11 -18.46
CA ASN A 88 5.63 32.65 -18.39
C ASN A 88 6.64 31.55 -17.99
N LEU A 89 7.93 31.84 -18.15
CA LEU A 89 9.01 30.88 -17.89
C LEU A 89 9.05 30.36 -16.44
N VAL A 90 8.77 31.23 -15.46
CA VAL A 90 8.80 30.85 -14.03
C VAL A 90 7.66 29.90 -13.71
N THR A 91 6.42 30.24 -14.12
CA THR A 91 5.25 29.36 -13.95
C THR A 91 5.46 28.03 -14.66
N ALA A 92 5.98 28.05 -15.89
CA ALA A 92 6.26 26.83 -16.66
C ALA A 92 7.28 25.94 -15.94
N THR A 93 8.37 26.52 -15.43
CA THR A 93 9.43 25.78 -14.75
C THR A 93 8.93 25.16 -13.43
N ILE A 94 8.18 25.93 -12.63
CA ILE A 94 7.60 25.44 -11.38
C ILE A 94 6.61 24.32 -11.66
N THR A 95 5.71 24.53 -12.62
CA THR A 95 4.71 23.53 -13.00
C THR A 95 5.36 22.25 -13.48
N ARG A 96 6.37 22.36 -14.36
CA ARG A 96 7.13 21.22 -14.86
C ARG A 96 7.79 20.45 -13.71
N ALA A 97 8.48 21.14 -12.81
CA ALA A 97 9.14 20.50 -11.67
C ALA A 97 8.13 19.75 -10.76
N LYS A 98 6.97 20.35 -10.50
CA LYS A 98 5.89 19.72 -9.72
C LYS A 98 5.29 18.51 -10.43
N THR A 99 4.99 18.64 -11.72
CA THR A 99 4.45 17.57 -12.58
C THR A 99 5.39 16.37 -12.62
N LEU A 100 6.69 16.60 -12.84
CA LEU A 100 7.68 15.52 -12.85
C LEU A 100 7.87 14.88 -11.46
N THR A 101 7.73 15.67 -10.39
CA THR A 101 7.83 15.14 -9.03
C THR A 101 6.63 14.26 -8.68
N ILE A 102 5.42 14.68 -9.06
CA ILE A 102 4.21 13.90 -8.77
C ILE A 102 4.20 12.59 -9.55
N PHE A 103 4.65 12.59 -10.81
CA PHE A 103 4.74 11.38 -11.62
C PHE A 103 5.62 10.29 -11.02
N ARG A 104 6.68 10.66 -10.31
CA ARG A 104 7.56 9.69 -9.62
C ARG A 104 6.95 9.08 -8.36
N ARG A 105 5.93 9.73 -7.78
CA ARG A 105 5.32 9.32 -6.49
C ARG A 105 4.06 8.51 -6.68
N LEU A 106 3.34 8.74 -7.76
CA LEU A 106 2.08 8.09 -8.06
C LEU A 106 2.30 6.80 -8.87
N ASP A 107 1.32 5.90 -8.81
CA ASP A 107 1.24 4.74 -9.70
C ASP A 107 0.79 5.13 -11.11
N ALA A 108 0.87 4.15 -12.00
CA ALA A 108 0.51 4.29 -13.41
C ALA A 108 -0.92 4.81 -13.63
N SER A 109 -1.91 4.34 -12.87
CA SER A 109 -3.31 4.71 -13.06
C SER A 109 -3.54 6.21 -12.78
N ARG A 110 -2.99 6.70 -11.68
CA ARG A 110 -3.10 8.12 -11.30
C ARG A 110 -2.27 9.02 -12.23
N ASN A 111 -1.12 8.55 -12.71
CA ASN A 111 -0.32 9.26 -13.72
C ASN A 111 -1.07 9.41 -15.05
N ILE A 112 -1.76 8.36 -15.51
CA ILE A 112 -2.62 8.41 -16.71
C ILE A 112 -3.68 9.51 -16.57
N GLN A 113 -4.33 9.58 -15.41
CA GLN A 113 -5.37 10.59 -15.15
C GLN A 113 -4.80 12.01 -15.20
N ILE A 114 -3.62 12.26 -14.62
CA ILE A 114 -2.95 13.58 -14.72
C ILE A 114 -2.63 13.92 -16.18
N ILE A 115 -2.09 12.98 -16.95
CA ILE A 115 -1.72 13.20 -18.35
C ILE A 115 -2.97 13.52 -19.18
N GLN A 116 -4.06 12.77 -18.97
CA GLN A 116 -5.33 13.03 -19.61
C GLN A 116 -5.86 14.43 -19.25
N PHE A 117 -5.88 14.78 -17.95
CA PHE A 117 -6.30 16.10 -17.49
C PHE A 117 -5.48 17.23 -18.15
N LEU A 118 -4.14 17.14 -18.12
CA LEU A 118 -3.27 18.16 -18.73
C LEU A 118 -3.45 18.25 -20.25
N TYR A 119 -3.74 17.12 -20.90
CA TYR A 119 -4.04 17.09 -22.33
C TYR A 119 -5.38 17.77 -22.66
N GLU A 120 -6.45 17.40 -21.95
CA GLU A 120 -7.80 17.96 -22.13
C GLU A 120 -7.83 19.46 -21.80
N ALA A 121 -7.05 19.87 -20.80
CA ALA A 121 -6.82 21.28 -20.46
C ALA A 121 -5.98 22.03 -21.51
N GLY A 122 -5.51 21.37 -22.56
CA GLY A 122 -4.70 21.97 -23.62
C GLY A 122 -3.27 22.32 -23.21
N GLN A 123 -2.77 21.79 -22.09
CA GLN A 123 -1.43 22.11 -21.57
C GLN A 123 -0.35 21.28 -22.24
N LEU A 124 -0.68 20.11 -22.80
CA LEU A 124 0.28 19.22 -23.49
C LEU A 124 0.24 19.36 -25.03
N GLY A 125 -0.72 20.10 -25.57
CA GLY A 125 -0.85 20.30 -27.00
C GLY A 125 -0.44 21.70 -27.41
N GLU A 126 0.32 21.84 -28.50
CA GLU A 126 0.40 23.12 -29.21
C GLU A 126 -0.98 23.50 -29.72
N LYS A 127 -1.63 24.41 -29.01
CA LYS A 127 -2.86 25.07 -29.43
C LYS A 127 -2.55 26.55 -29.56
N ASN A 128 -2.95 27.16 -30.68
CA ASN A 128 -2.89 28.62 -30.86
C ASN A 128 -1.52 29.27 -30.59
N ASN A 129 -0.41 28.69 -31.06
CA ASN A 129 0.98 29.18 -30.83
C ASN A 129 1.40 29.25 -29.35
N GLN A 130 0.72 28.53 -28.46
CA GLN A 130 1.09 28.47 -27.04
C GLN A 130 2.07 27.32 -26.79
N SER A 131 3.09 27.58 -25.96
CA SER A 131 4.07 26.56 -25.58
C SER A 131 3.42 25.47 -24.75
N ALA A 132 3.59 24.22 -25.16
CA ALA A 132 3.18 23.07 -24.38
C ALA A 132 4.06 22.93 -23.11
N LEU A 133 3.46 22.42 -22.04
CA LEU A 133 4.17 21.98 -20.85
C LEU A 133 5.01 20.75 -21.21
N ASP A 134 6.33 20.92 -21.18
CA ASP A 134 7.25 19.82 -21.45
C ASP A 134 7.26 18.80 -20.31
N ILE A 135 6.79 17.58 -20.61
CA ILE A 135 6.83 16.41 -19.72
C ILE A 135 7.66 15.27 -20.31
N SER A 136 8.47 15.52 -21.34
CA SER A 136 9.26 14.49 -22.05
C SER A 136 10.27 13.77 -21.17
N THR A 137 10.68 14.38 -20.05
CA THR A 137 11.59 13.77 -19.07
C THR A 137 10.87 13.09 -17.90
N ALA A 138 9.57 12.81 -18.05
CA ALA A 138 8.79 12.13 -17.04
C ALA A 138 9.19 10.65 -16.93
N GLU A 139 9.47 10.20 -15.72
CA GLU A 139 9.69 8.78 -15.42
C GLU A 139 8.34 8.09 -15.18
N LEU A 140 7.66 7.72 -16.27
CA LEU A 140 6.35 7.07 -16.22
C LEU A 140 6.51 5.55 -16.20
N ARG A 141 6.69 5.00 -15.01
CA ARG A 141 6.82 3.55 -14.82
C ARG A 141 5.47 2.87 -15.02
N GLU A 142 5.46 1.79 -15.81
CA GLU A 142 4.30 0.90 -15.98
C GLU A 142 3.04 1.58 -16.53
N VAL A 143 3.18 2.76 -17.14
CA VAL A 143 2.04 3.45 -17.75
C VAL A 143 1.71 2.81 -19.09
N ASP A 144 0.47 2.32 -19.21
CA ASP A 144 -0.08 1.83 -20.46
C ASP A 144 -0.94 2.90 -21.12
N PHE A 145 -0.41 3.50 -22.18
CA PHE A 145 -1.09 4.58 -22.91
C PHE A 145 -2.14 4.08 -23.92
N ARG A 146 -2.34 2.76 -24.08
CA ARG A 146 -3.25 2.19 -25.09
C ARG A 146 -4.72 2.60 -24.91
N TYR A 147 -5.11 2.94 -23.68
CA TYR A 147 -6.50 3.29 -23.33
C TYR A 147 -6.72 4.79 -23.18
N LEU A 148 -5.68 5.61 -23.36
CA LEU A 148 -5.87 7.05 -23.35
C LEU A 148 -6.65 7.47 -24.59
N ALA A 149 -7.61 8.37 -24.41
CA ALA A 149 -8.32 9.05 -25.50
C ALA A 149 -7.42 10.06 -26.26
N ILE A 150 -6.10 9.85 -26.22
CA ILE A 150 -5.08 10.67 -26.88
C ILE A 150 -4.59 9.87 -28.09
N ASN A 151 -4.62 10.49 -29.28
CA ASN A 151 -4.14 9.83 -30.50
C ASN A 151 -2.66 9.42 -30.36
N LYS A 152 -2.31 8.21 -30.81
CA LYS A 152 -0.94 7.66 -30.82
C LYS A 152 0.12 8.63 -31.38
N LYS A 153 -0.20 9.38 -32.43
CA LYS A 153 0.72 10.41 -32.97
C LYS A 153 1.08 11.45 -31.90
N LYS A 154 0.09 11.86 -31.11
CA LYS A 154 0.26 12.90 -30.10
C LYS A 154 0.99 12.40 -28.85
N LEU A 155 0.86 11.11 -28.52
CA LEU A 155 1.66 10.47 -27.47
C LEU A 155 3.16 10.43 -27.85
N ASN A 156 3.46 10.15 -29.13
CA ASN A 156 4.83 10.21 -29.65
C ASN A 156 5.38 11.65 -29.61
N ASP A 157 4.58 12.66 -29.94
CA ASP A 157 4.99 14.08 -29.87
C ASP A 157 5.35 14.50 -28.45
N LEU A 158 4.76 13.87 -27.43
CA LEU A 158 5.06 14.10 -26.02
C LEU A 158 6.27 13.31 -25.51
N SER A 159 6.89 12.48 -26.37
CA SER A 159 7.94 11.53 -26.00
C SER A 159 7.55 10.59 -24.87
N LEU A 160 6.26 10.23 -24.78
CA LEU A 160 5.72 9.35 -23.73
C LEU A 160 5.53 7.90 -24.18
N ALA A 161 5.69 7.62 -25.48
CA ALA A 161 5.41 6.34 -26.12
C ALA A 161 6.69 5.59 -26.54
#